data_AF-A0A7W0MFA9-F1
#
_entry.id   AF-A0A7W0MFA9-F1
#
_cell.length_a   1.000
_cell.length_b   1.000
_cell.length_c   1.000
_cell.angle_alpha   90.00
_cell.angle_beta   90.00
_cell.angle_gamma   90.00
#
_symmetry.space_group_name_H-M   'P 1'
#
loop_
_entity.id
_entity.type
_entity.pdbx_description
1 polymer ?
#
loop_
_entity_poly.entity_id
_entity_poly.type
_entity_poly.pdbx_seq_one_letter_code
_entity_poly.pdbx_strand_id
1 'polypeptide(L)'
;MTVKRRLLSCGVCCLMTLALCACQAFNTAGTNQGAGGVASPTSNIGAASGQPAELDDEIARLEREAEKDPDDDVTRTSLAQAYYLRGSALQQSGKLDEAMSDFQNALRFDPAHEEANIRLAQITREKEPDPRADDGKPVAIPATPGPNSNNK
;
A
#
# COMPACT_ATOMS: atom_id res chain seq x y z
N MET A 1 31.55 -52.44 -21.98
CA MET A 1 30.81 -51.82 -23.10
C MET A 1 30.34 -50.46 -22.62
N THR A 2 31.05 -49.39 -22.99
CA THR A 2 30.78 -48.01 -22.52
C THR A 2 30.46 -47.14 -23.72
N VAL A 3 29.25 -46.59 -23.75
CA VAL A 3 28.76 -45.74 -24.84
C VAL A 3 29.31 -44.32 -24.70
N LYS A 4 29.65 -43.73 -25.85
CA LYS A 4 30.45 -42.51 -26.06
C LYS A 4 29.64 -41.20 -26.07
N ARG A 5 30.31 -40.15 -25.57
CA ARG A 5 30.46 -38.77 -26.10
C ARG A 5 29.23 -37.85 -26.24
N ARG A 6 29.38 -36.63 -25.72
CA ARG A 6 29.47 -35.38 -26.52
C ARG A 6 30.32 -34.33 -25.81
N LEU A 7 31.36 -33.87 -26.51
CA LEU A 7 32.18 -32.69 -26.25
C LEU A 7 31.34 -31.45 -26.61
N LEU A 8 31.39 -30.37 -25.83
CA LEU A 8 31.47 -29.01 -26.37
C LEU A 8 31.86 -27.97 -25.29
N SER A 9 32.98 -27.29 -25.56
CA SER A 9 33.32 -25.93 -25.10
C SER A 9 33.76 -25.70 -23.65
N CYS A 10 34.81 -26.41 -23.24
CA CYS A 10 35.80 -25.89 -22.30
C CYS A 10 36.88 -25.17 -23.13
N GLY A 11 36.78 -23.86 -23.35
CA GLY A 11 37.66 -23.17 -24.32
C GLY A 11 37.73 -21.65 -24.29
N VAL A 12 37.09 -20.97 -23.32
CA VAL A 12 37.21 -19.50 -23.16
C VAL A 12 37.53 -19.12 -21.70
N CYS A 13 37.92 -20.08 -20.87
CA CYS A 13 38.14 -19.87 -19.43
C CYS A 13 39.59 -19.52 -19.04
N CYS A 14 40.49 -19.27 -19.99
CA CYS A 14 41.85 -18.87 -19.67
C CYS A 14 42.34 -17.80 -20.63
N LEU A 15 42.91 -16.75 -20.04
CA LEU A 15 43.76 -15.69 -20.61
C LEU A 15 43.02 -14.37 -20.88
N MET A 16 43.46 -13.34 -20.15
CA MET A 16 43.01 -11.93 -20.12
C MET A 16 41.87 -11.70 -19.11
N THR A 17 42.02 -11.08 -17.95
CA THR A 17 43.02 -10.12 -17.46
C THR A 17 42.89 -10.02 -15.94
N LEU A 18 44.03 -10.08 -15.24
CA LEU A 18 44.18 -9.58 -13.88
C LEU A 18 43.77 -8.10 -13.81
N ALA A 19 42.78 -7.76 -12.97
CA ALA A 19 42.73 -6.50 -12.21
C ALA A 19 41.41 -6.38 -11.42
N LEU A 20 41.54 -6.26 -10.10
CA LEU A 20 40.60 -5.65 -9.16
C LEU A 20 39.18 -6.25 -9.07
N CYS A 21 38.99 -7.14 -8.11
CA CYS A 21 37.80 -7.05 -7.26
C CYS A 21 38.11 -7.64 -5.88
N ALA A 22 38.72 -6.81 -5.03
CA ALA A 22 38.58 -6.97 -3.60
C ALA A 22 37.19 -6.46 -3.25
N CYS A 23 36.26 -7.36 -2.90
CA CYS A 23 35.15 -7.06 -2.00
C CYS A 23 34.29 -8.31 -1.74
N GLN A 24 34.20 -8.63 -0.45
CA GLN A 24 33.15 -9.37 0.23
C GLN A 24 33.15 -10.90 0.15
N ALA A 25 33.99 -11.47 1.01
CA ALA A 25 33.53 -12.57 1.85
C ALA A 25 32.38 -12.06 2.73
N PHE A 26 31.13 -12.36 2.37
CA PHE A 26 29.99 -12.16 3.26
C PHE A 26 29.49 -13.52 3.75
N ASN A 27 30.05 -13.90 4.89
CA ASN A 27 29.53 -14.93 5.76
C ASN A 27 28.18 -14.45 6.30
N THR A 28 27.08 -15.12 5.98
CA THR A 28 25.85 -15.04 6.78
C THR A 28 25.34 -16.45 7.04
N ALA A 29 25.79 -16.97 8.18
CA ALA A 29 24.93 -17.74 9.05
C ALA A 29 23.78 -16.80 9.49
N GLY A 30 22.58 -17.09 9.02
CA GLY A 30 21.34 -16.43 9.43
C GLY A 30 20.26 -17.50 9.51
N THR A 31 19.91 -17.84 10.73
CA THR A 31 19.03 -18.93 11.11
C THR A 31 17.56 -18.64 10.79
N ASN A 32 16.80 -19.72 10.56
CA ASN A 32 15.40 -19.93 10.97
C ASN A 32 14.42 -18.74 11.07
N GLN A 33 13.51 -18.59 10.10
CA GLN A 33 12.13 -18.16 10.34
C GLN A 33 11.23 -18.86 9.31
N GLY A 34 10.13 -19.54 9.63
CA GLY A 34 9.52 -19.89 10.90
C GLY A 34 8.59 -21.06 10.65
N ALA A 35 8.58 -22.00 11.59
CA ALA A 35 7.60 -23.06 11.68
C ALA A 35 6.19 -22.48 11.77
N GLY A 36 5.20 -23.28 11.37
CA GLY A 36 3.80 -22.95 11.48
C GLY A 36 3.42 -22.44 12.87
N GLY A 37 3.09 -21.15 12.93
CA GLY A 37 1.94 -20.72 13.68
C GLY A 37 0.85 -20.51 12.66
N VAL A 38 -0.17 -21.36 12.65
CA VAL A 38 -1.49 -20.91 12.20
C VAL A 38 -1.94 -19.90 13.25
N ALA A 39 -1.37 -18.69 13.21
CA ALA A 39 -1.99 -17.56 13.86
C ALA A 39 -3.33 -17.46 13.16
N SER A 40 -4.41 -17.83 13.86
CA SER A 40 -5.75 -17.49 13.45
C SER A 40 -5.72 -16.02 13.01
N PRO A 41 -6.39 -15.65 11.91
CA PRO A 41 -6.37 -14.29 11.34
C PRO A 41 -6.87 -13.18 12.30
N THR A 42 -7.12 -13.54 13.57
CA THR A 42 -7.74 -12.76 14.62
C THR A 42 -6.84 -12.51 15.83
N SER A 43 -5.68 -13.18 15.99
CA SER A 43 -5.02 -13.20 17.30
C SER A 43 -4.20 -11.95 17.65
N ASN A 44 -3.93 -11.04 16.72
CA ASN A 44 -3.01 -9.93 16.99
C ASN A 44 -3.07 -8.72 16.04
N ILE A 45 -4.13 -8.47 15.26
CA ILE A 45 -4.19 -7.21 14.45
C ILE A 45 -4.07 -5.96 15.34
N GLY A 46 -4.60 -6.01 16.58
CA GLY A 46 -4.42 -4.95 17.58
C GLY A 46 -3.04 -4.92 18.26
N ALA A 47 -2.22 -5.97 18.08
CA ALA A 47 -0.86 -6.08 18.64
C ALA A 47 0.25 -6.01 17.58
N ALA A 48 -0.10 -6.03 16.29
CA ALA A 48 0.77 -5.61 15.20
C ALA A 48 1.17 -4.17 15.51
N SER A 49 2.38 -4.03 16.03
CA SER A 49 3.07 -2.78 16.28
C SER A 49 2.84 -1.90 15.06
N GLY A 50 2.47 -0.62 15.26
CA GLY A 50 2.11 0.33 14.19
C GLY A 50 3.25 0.70 13.23
N GLN A 51 4.04 -0.27 12.80
CA GLN A 51 5.06 -0.18 11.78
C GLN A 51 4.41 -0.51 10.43
N PRO A 52 4.44 0.42 9.45
CA PRO A 52 3.85 0.20 8.14
C PRO A 52 4.30 -1.09 7.45
N ALA A 53 5.56 -1.48 7.63
CA ALA A 53 6.14 -2.68 7.01
C ALA A 53 5.53 -3.99 7.52
N GLU A 54 5.16 -4.07 8.81
CA GLU A 54 4.52 -5.25 9.38
C GLU A 54 3.09 -5.41 8.85
N LEU A 55 2.41 -4.27 8.61
CA LEU A 55 1.07 -4.25 8.02
C LEU A 55 1.07 -4.67 6.56
N ASP A 56 2.12 -4.37 5.78
CA ASP A 56 2.21 -4.78 4.38
C ASP A 56 2.26 -6.31 4.22
N ASP A 57 3.10 -6.99 5.03
CA ASP A 57 3.22 -8.46 5.01
C ASP A 57 1.90 -9.13 5.45
N GLU A 58 1.23 -8.56 6.46
CA GLU A 58 -0.05 -9.06 6.96
C GLU A 58 -1.18 -8.87 5.94
N ILE A 59 -1.28 -7.71 5.30
CA ILE A 59 -2.23 -7.46 4.21
C ILE A 59 -2.01 -8.49 3.09
N ALA A 60 -0.77 -8.71 2.65
CA ALA A 60 -0.47 -9.68 1.60
C ALA A 60 -0.81 -11.14 2.00
N ARG A 61 -0.81 -11.46 3.29
CA ARG A 61 -1.27 -12.75 3.79
C ARG A 61 -2.80 -12.84 3.77
N LEU A 62 -3.48 -11.85 4.32
CA LEU A 62 -4.94 -11.79 4.38
C LEU A 62 -5.56 -11.75 2.99
N GLU A 63 -4.94 -11.09 2.01
CA GLU A 63 -5.38 -11.10 0.61
C GLU A 63 -5.33 -12.50 0.00
N ARG A 64 -4.25 -13.26 0.24
CA ARG A 64 -4.15 -14.66 -0.19
C ARG A 64 -5.15 -15.58 0.52
N GLU A 65 -5.58 -15.21 1.72
CA GLU A 65 -6.64 -15.91 2.44
C GLU A 65 -8.01 -15.56 1.82
N ALA A 66 -8.27 -14.29 1.54
CA ALA A 66 -9.48 -13.81 0.86
C ALA A 66 -9.60 -14.34 -0.59
N GLU A 67 -8.48 -14.62 -1.27
CA GLU A 67 -8.49 -15.28 -2.58
C GLU A 67 -9.02 -16.72 -2.51
N LYS A 68 -8.82 -17.41 -1.38
CA LYS A 68 -9.29 -18.79 -1.19
C LYS A 68 -10.77 -18.83 -0.81
N ASP A 69 -11.17 -17.90 0.04
CA ASP A 69 -12.56 -17.74 0.46
C ASP A 69 -12.94 -16.24 0.51
N PRO A 70 -13.45 -15.68 -0.59
CA PRO A 70 -13.82 -14.27 -0.67
C PRO A 70 -14.99 -13.89 0.24
N ASP A 71 -15.78 -14.87 0.66
CA ASP A 71 -16.97 -14.66 1.48
C ASP A 71 -16.68 -14.85 2.98
N ASP A 72 -15.43 -15.15 3.36
CA ASP A 72 -15.03 -15.25 4.76
C ASP A 72 -15.06 -13.87 5.44
N ASP A 73 -16.12 -13.66 6.22
CA ASP A 73 -16.40 -12.43 6.97
C ASP A 73 -15.25 -12.06 7.91
N VAL A 74 -14.60 -13.07 8.52
CA VAL A 74 -13.49 -12.85 9.44
C VAL A 74 -12.28 -12.29 8.68
N THR A 75 -11.88 -12.90 7.57
CA THR A 75 -10.77 -12.42 6.75
C THR A 75 -11.05 -11.04 6.18
N ARG A 76 -12.27 -10.77 5.70
CA ARG A 76 -12.66 -9.44 5.20
C ARG A 76 -12.56 -8.37 6.29
N THR A 77 -13.03 -8.66 7.49
CA THR A 77 -12.95 -7.74 8.63
C THR A 77 -11.50 -7.47 9.04
N SER A 78 -10.66 -8.51 9.12
CA SER A 78 -9.23 -8.36 9.40
C SER A 78 -8.51 -7.54 8.33
N LEU A 79 -8.83 -7.78 7.06
CA LEU A 79 -8.26 -7.05 5.93
C LEU A 79 -8.66 -5.58 5.96
N ALA A 80 -9.92 -5.27 6.27
CA ALA A 80 -10.40 -3.91 6.47
C ALA A 80 -9.63 -3.19 7.58
N GLN A 81 -9.46 -3.87 8.72
CA GLN A 81 -8.73 -3.34 9.87
C GLN A 81 -7.24 -3.08 9.54
N ALA A 82 -6.59 -4.00 8.82
CA ALA A 82 -5.19 -3.86 8.42
C ALA A 82 -4.98 -2.67 7.47
N TYR A 83 -5.86 -2.54 6.47
CA TYR A 83 -5.89 -1.38 5.58
C TYR A 83 -6.09 -0.06 6.35
N TYR A 84 -7.02 -0.02 7.31
CA TYR A 84 -7.21 1.16 8.16
C TYR A 84 -5.94 1.52 8.96
N LEU A 85 -5.28 0.53 9.57
CA LEU A 85 -4.07 0.78 10.36
C LEU A 85 -2.93 1.32 9.49
N ARG A 86 -2.75 0.77 8.28
CA ARG A 86 -1.72 1.25 7.34
C ARG A 86 -2.05 2.66 6.85
N GLY A 87 -3.31 2.92 6.50
CA GLY A 87 -3.79 4.25 6.13
C GLY A 87 -3.58 5.28 7.23
N SER A 88 -3.81 4.91 8.48
CA SER A 88 -3.55 5.77 9.65
C SER A 88 -2.07 6.10 9.82
N ALA A 89 -1.18 5.12 9.62
CA ALA A 89 0.27 5.35 9.67
C ALA A 89 0.76 6.22 8.50
N LEU A 90 0.21 6.02 7.30
CA LEU A 90 0.50 6.84 6.12
C LEU A 90 0.01 8.28 6.29
N GLN A 91 -1.17 8.47 6.87
CA GLN A 91 -1.71 9.80 7.20
C GLN A 91 -0.79 10.53 8.18
N GLN A 92 -0.33 9.85 9.24
CA GLN A 92 0.65 10.42 10.18
C GLN A 92 2.00 10.75 9.52
N SER A 93 2.34 10.04 8.44
CA SER A 93 3.54 10.28 7.63
C SER A 93 3.35 11.37 6.56
N GLY A 94 2.18 12.01 6.49
CA GLY A 94 1.85 13.04 5.49
C GLY A 94 1.52 12.50 4.09
N LYS A 95 1.47 11.17 3.91
CA LYS A 95 1.18 10.50 2.65
C LYS A 95 -0.34 10.37 2.45
N LEU A 96 -1.02 11.50 2.30
CA LEU A 96 -2.49 11.57 2.27
C LEU A 96 -3.11 10.81 1.09
N ASP A 97 -2.46 10.78 -0.08
CA ASP A 97 -2.94 10.03 -1.25
C ASP A 97 -2.96 8.51 -1.00
N GLU A 98 -1.85 7.98 -0.48
CA GLU A 98 -1.72 6.56 -0.14
C GLU A 98 -2.69 6.19 0.99
N ALA A 99 -2.81 7.04 2.01
CA ALA A 99 -3.75 6.85 3.12
C ALA A 99 -5.21 6.78 2.65
N MET A 100 -5.62 7.66 1.72
CA MET A 100 -6.97 7.60 1.14
C MET A 100 -7.24 6.29 0.42
N SER A 101 -6.29 5.80 -0.37
CA SER A 101 -6.43 4.52 -1.06
C SER A 101 -6.65 3.38 -0.07
N ASP A 102 -5.93 3.40 1.05
CA ASP A 102 -6.06 2.41 2.10
C ASP A 102 -7.40 2.48 2.83
N PHE A 103 -7.87 3.67 3.20
CA PHE A 103 -9.20 3.81 3.79
C PHE A 103 -10.32 3.40 2.83
N GLN A 104 -10.16 3.63 1.53
CA GLN A 104 -11.10 3.13 0.52
C GLN A 104 -11.08 1.61 0.45
N ASN A 105 -9.91 0.98 0.47
CA ASN A 105 -9.81 -0.48 0.51
C ASN A 105 -10.44 -1.04 1.79
N ALA A 106 -10.23 -0.41 2.94
CA ALA A 106 -10.90 -0.80 4.18
C ALA A 106 -12.42 -0.84 4.03
N LEU A 107 -13.01 0.21 3.43
CA LEU A 107 -14.45 0.31 3.17
C LEU A 107 -14.96 -0.67 2.09
N ARG A 108 -14.09 -1.16 1.20
CA ARG A 108 -14.46 -2.20 0.23
C ARG A 108 -14.65 -3.55 0.90
N PHE A 109 -13.82 -3.86 1.89
CA PHE A 109 -13.91 -5.13 2.62
C PHE A 109 -14.95 -5.07 3.74
N ASP A 110 -15.01 -3.96 4.46
CA ASP A 110 -16.04 -3.66 5.47
C ASP A 110 -16.67 -2.27 5.22
N PRO A 111 -17.82 -2.23 4.52
CA PRO A 111 -18.56 -0.98 4.31
C PRO A 111 -19.07 -0.32 5.60
N ALA A 112 -19.12 -1.05 6.71
CA ALA A 112 -19.56 -0.54 8.01
C ALA A 112 -18.41 -0.02 8.88
N HIS A 113 -17.17 -0.01 8.39
CA HIS A 113 -16.02 0.49 9.12
C HIS A 113 -16.08 2.02 9.30
N GLU A 114 -16.66 2.45 10.42
CA GLU A 114 -16.96 3.85 10.71
C GLU A 114 -15.70 4.73 10.75
N GLU A 115 -14.63 4.25 11.37
CA GLU A 115 -13.38 4.99 11.51
C GLU A 115 -12.69 5.24 10.17
N ALA A 116 -12.69 4.26 9.26
CA ALA A 116 -12.15 4.43 7.91
C ALA A 116 -12.95 5.49 7.13
N ASN A 117 -14.28 5.49 7.26
CA ASN A 117 -15.14 6.50 6.65
C ASN A 117 -14.86 7.91 7.19
N ILE A 118 -14.74 8.05 8.52
CA ILE A 118 -14.39 9.32 9.17
C ILE A 118 -13.04 9.85 8.68
N ARG A 119 -12.01 8.98 8.59
CA ARG A 119 -10.68 9.36 8.11
C ARG A 119 -10.70 9.77 6.64
N LEU A 120 -11.39 9.04 5.78
CA LEU A 120 -11.54 9.38 4.37
C LEU A 120 -12.23 10.74 4.18
N ALA A 121 -13.31 10.99 4.93
CA ALA A 121 -14.01 12.27 4.91
C ALA A 121 -13.12 13.43 5.38
N GLN A 122 -12.28 13.21 6.39
CA GLN A 122 -11.31 14.20 6.86
C GLN A 122 -10.30 14.56 5.76
N ILE A 123 -9.67 13.57 5.14
CA ILE A 123 -8.67 13.83 4.09
C ILE A 123 -9.31 14.48 2.86
N THR A 124 -10.53 14.06 2.50
CA THR A 124 -11.24 14.65 1.37
C THR A 124 -11.53 16.13 1.61
N ARG A 125 -11.95 16.51 2.82
CA ARG A 125 -12.12 17.93 3.20
C ARG A 125 -10.83 18.73 3.21
N GLU A 126 -9.70 18.10 3.52
CA GLU A 126 -8.39 18.76 3.47
C GLU A 126 -7.91 18.99 2.03
N LYS A 127 -8.30 18.11 1.10
CA LYS A 127 -8.01 18.24 -0.33
C LYS A 127 -8.95 19.17 -1.07
N GLU A 128 -10.21 19.26 -0.66
CA GLU A 128 -11.12 20.24 -1.23
C GLU A 128 -10.64 21.63 -0.81
N PRO A 129 -10.19 22.48 -1.77
CA PRO A 129 -9.93 23.87 -1.44
C PRO A 129 -11.26 24.45 -0.96
N ASP A 130 -11.27 24.98 0.27
CA ASP A 130 -12.45 25.63 0.82
C ASP A 130 -13.03 26.56 -0.25
N PRO A 131 -14.27 26.38 -0.72
CA PRO A 131 -14.85 27.26 -1.74
C PRO A 131 -15.01 28.71 -1.24
N ARG A 132 -14.75 28.96 0.05
CA ARG A 132 -14.68 30.26 0.70
C ARG A 132 -13.26 30.73 0.98
N ALA A 133 -12.25 29.90 0.75
CA ALA A 133 -10.88 30.37 0.62
C ALA A 133 -10.84 31.17 -0.68
N ASP A 134 -11.21 32.45 -0.57
CA ASP A 134 -10.76 33.49 -1.46
C ASP A 134 -9.23 33.42 -1.48
N ASP A 135 -8.68 32.66 -2.42
CA ASP A 135 -7.26 32.56 -2.74
C ASP A 135 -6.73 33.88 -3.35
N GLY A 136 -7.42 35.01 -3.12
CA GLY A 136 -7.19 36.31 -3.71
C GLY A 136 -7.45 36.33 -5.21
N LYS A 137 -7.94 35.21 -5.77
CA LYS A 137 -8.24 35.10 -7.19
C LYS A 137 -9.64 35.62 -7.42
N PRO A 138 -9.81 36.68 -8.22
CA PRO A 138 -11.15 37.18 -8.52
C PRO A 138 -11.93 36.06 -9.20
N VAL A 139 -12.89 35.50 -8.45
CA VAL A 139 -13.94 34.66 -9.02
C VAL A 139 -14.70 35.57 -9.98
N ALA A 140 -14.54 35.31 -11.27
CA ALA A 140 -15.26 36.04 -12.31
C ALA A 140 -16.75 35.71 -12.14
N ILE A 141 -17.46 36.54 -11.38
CA ILE A 141 -18.91 36.50 -11.32
C ILE A 141 -19.37 36.89 -12.73
N PRO A 142 -20.02 36.00 -13.50
CA PRO A 142 -20.53 36.37 -14.80
C PRO A 142 -21.46 37.55 -14.60
N ALA A 143 -21.13 38.69 -15.21
CA ALA A 143 -21.93 39.89 -15.15
C ALA A 143 -23.34 39.53 -15.61
N THR A 144 -24.28 39.42 -14.67
CA THR A 144 -25.68 39.34 -15.03
C THR A 144 -26.01 40.63 -15.77
N PRO A 145 -26.58 40.57 -16.99
CA PRO A 145 -27.05 41.76 -17.65
C PRO A 145 -28.06 42.44 -16.73
N GLY A 146 -27.70 43.62 -16.20
CA GLY A 146 -28.58 44.40 -15.34
C GLY A 146 -29.90 44.68 -16.05
N PRO A 147 -31.01 44.87 -15.30
CA PRO A 147 -32.32 45.08 -15.90
C PRO A 147 -32.28 46.29 -16.83
N ASN A 148 -32.63 46.05 -18.10
CA ASN A 148 -32.71 47.04 -19.16
C ASN A 148 -33.80 48.07 -18.82
N SER A 149 -33.41 49.17 -18.17
CA SER A 149 -34.24 50.36 -17.96
C SER A 149 -34.41 51.14 -19.26
N ASN A 150 -35.10 50.54 -20.23
CA ASN A 150 -35.59 51.24 -21.41
C ASN A 150 -37.05 50.84 -21.65
N ASN A 151 -37.96 51.47 -20.89
CA ASN A 151 -39.32 51.63 -21.37
C ASN A 151 -39.74 53.07 -21.12
N LYS A 152 -39.95 53.80 -22.21
CA LYS A 152 -40.38 55.19 -22.28
C LYS A 152 -41.90 55.26 -22.22
#